data_AF-A0A7X8M881-F1
#
_entry.id   AF-A0A7X8M881-F1
#
_cell.length_a   1.000
_cell.length_b   1.000
_cell.length_c   1.000
_cell.angle_alpha   90.00
_cell.angle_beta   90.00
_cell.angle_gamma   90.00
#
_symmetry.space_group_name_H-M   'P 1'
#
loop_
_entity.id
_entity.type
_entity.pdbx_description
1 polymer ?
#
loop_
_entity_poly.entity_id
_entity_poly.type
_entity_poly.pdbx_seq_one_letter_code
_entity_poly.pdbx_strand_id
1 'polypeptide(L)' 'HQSSMDKGRAMWDLRTKDGLEVSSGYYFYHIALPNGDGKSGKLAIIK' A
#
# COMPACT_ATOMS: atom_id res chain seq x y z
N HIS A 1 -14.70 15.60 -16.99
CA HIS A 1 -13.41 14.91 -16.83
C HIS A 1 -13.58 13.84 -15.77
N GLN A 2 -14.00 12.62 -16.17
CA GLN A 2 -14.23 11.51 -15.23
C GLN A 2 -12.97 10.62 -15.27
N SER A 3 -11.96 10.99 -14.49
CA SER A 3 -10.72 10.22 -14.42
C SER A 3 -11.01 8.84 -13.83
N SER A 4 -10.85 7.80 -14.65
CA SER A 4 -10.91 6.38 -14.25
C SER A 4 -9.73 6.02 -13.34
N MET A 5 -9.66 6.63 -12.16
CA MET A 5 -8.60 6.43 -11.17
C MET A 5 -8.73 5.09 -10.40
N ASP A 6 -9.79 4.33 -10.69
CA ASP A 6 -10.17 3.11 -9.97
C ASP A 6 -9.50 1.83 -10.49
N LYS A 7 -8.70 1.91 -11.56
CA LYS A 7 -8.06 0.73 -12.18
C LYS A 7 -6.72 0.39 -11.53
N GLY A 8 -6.77 -0.21 -10.34
CA GLY A 8 -5.62 -0.92 -9.74
C GLY A 8 -4.62 -0.06 -8.96
N ARG A 9 -5.08 1.07 -8.40
CA ARG A 9 -4.27 1.92 -7.51
C ARG A 9 -4.87 1.89 -6.10
N ALA A 10 -4.04 1.55 -5.11
CA ALA A 10 -4.39 1.66 -3.70
C ALA A 10 -3.59 2.82 -3.09
N MET A 11 -4.27 3.68 -2.34
CA MET A 11 -3.62 4.72 -1.53
C MET A 11 -3.49 4.21 -0.09
N TRP A 12 -2.35 4.49 0.53
CA TRP A 12 -2.11 4.22 1.93
C TRP A 12 -1.56 5.47 2.58
N ASP A 13 -2.23 5.96 3.62
CA ASP A 13 -1.89 7.21 4.33
C ASP A 13 -0.70 7.09 5.29
N LEU A 14 0.15 6.05 5.14
CA LEU A 14 1.30 5.79 6.03
C LEU A 14 0.88 5.68 7.51
N ARG A 15 -0.29 5.12 7.76
CA ARG A 15 -0.81 4.86 9.12
C ARG A 15 -0.97 3.39 9.40
N THR A 16 -0.71 3.01 10.64
CA THR A 16 -1.01 1.67 11.15
C THR A 16 -2.52 1.48 11.26
N LYS A 17 -2.97 0.24 11.52
CA LYS A 17 -4.39 -0.06 11.73
C LYS A 17 -5.00 0.70 12.90
N ASP A 18 -4.16 1.05 13.88
CA ASP A 18 -4.51 1.83 15.06
C ASP A 18 -4.51 3.35 14.78
N GLY A 19 -4.27 3.78 13.55
CA GLY A 19 -4.27 5.19 13.14
C GLY A 19 -3.02 5.97 13.53
N LEU A 20 -1.99 5.30 14.05
CA LEU A 20 -0.69 5.91 14.38
C LEU A 20 0.16 6.09 13.11
N GLU A 21 0.97 7.14 13.06
CA GLU A 21 1.95 7.33 12.00
C GLU A 21 3.01 6.23 12.03
N VAL A 22 3.36 5.69 10.86
CA VAL A 22 4.43 4.69 10.74
C VAL A 22 5.81 5.35 10.89
N SER A 23 6.75 4.62 11.50
CA SER A 23 8.14 5.08 11.64
C SER A 23 8.92 4.96 10.33
N SER A 24 10.02 5.72 10.20
CA SER A 24 10.96 5.57 9.08
C SER A 24 11.58 4.17 9.10
N GLY A 25 11.57 3.47 7.98
CA GLY A 25 12.01 2.09 7.90
C GLY A 25 11.60 1.37 6.61
N TYR A 26 11.92 0.09 6.53
CA TYR A 26 11.52 -0.77 5.42
C TYR A 26 10.18 -1.44 5.73
N TYR A 27 9.25 -1.33 4.79
CA TYR A 27 7.92 -1.93 4.87
C TYR A 27 7.72 -2.89 3.72
N PHE A 28 7.00 -3.97 3.98
CA PHE A 28 6.57 -4.91 2.97
C PHE A 28 5.11 -4.66 2.66
N TYR A 29 4.77 -4.67 1.37
CA TYR A 29 3.38 -4.69 0.92
C TYR A 29 3.07 -6.04 0.29
N HIS A 30 1.85 -6.50 0.49
CA HIS A 30 1.34 -7.73 -0.10
C HIS A 30 -0.08 -7.47 -0.61
N ILE A 31 -0.23 -7.45 -1.93
CA ILE A 31 -1.51 -7.35 -2.62
C ILE A 31 -1.90 -8.76 -3.01
N ALA A 32 -2.94 -9.31 -2.36
CA ALA A 32 -3.48 -10.62 -2.70
C ALA A 32 -4.70 -10.46 -3.60
N LEU A 33 -4.75 -11.19 -4.70
CA LEU A 33 -5.96 -11.38 -5.49
C LEU A 33 -6.66 -12.67 -5.03
N PRO A 34 -8.00 -12.76 -5.14
CA PRO A 34 -8.77 -13.92 -4.69
C PRO A 34 -8.47 -15.21 -5.48
N ASN A 35 -7.83 -15.11 -6.65
CA ASN A 35 -7.38 -16.24 -7.46
C ASN A 35 -6.01 -16.80 -7.02
N GLY A 36 -5.40 -16.27 -5.96
CA GLY A 36 -4.12 -16.75 -5.41
C GLY A 36 -2.88 -16.08 -5.98
N ASP A 37 -3.02 -15.34 -7.09
CA ASP A 37 -1.97 -14.47 -7.57
C ASP A 37 -1.89 -13.20 -6.74
N GLY A 38 -0.71 -12.62 -6.64
CA GLY A 38 -0.53 -11.42 -5.84
C GLY A 38 0.76 -10.72 -6.17
N LYS A 39 0.83 -9.44 -5.78
CA LYS A 39 2.03 -8.65 -5.89
C LYS A 39 2.54 -8.32 -4.50
N SER A 40 3.72 -8.83 -4.19
CA SER A 40 4.46 -8.43 -3.00
C SER A 40 5.66 -7.58 -3.39
N GLY A 41 6.10 -6.76 -2.44
CA GLY A 41 7.28 -5.94 -2.62
C GLY A 41 7.69 -5.26 -1.33
N LYS A 42 8.80 -4.52 -1.42
CA LYS A 42 9.31 -3.71 -0.32
C LYS A 42 9.33 -2.24 -0.72
N LEU A 43 9.05 -1.37 0.23
CA LEU A 43 9.23 0.07 0.14
C LEU A 43 10.04 0.55 1.33
N ALA A 44 10.79 1.63 1.15
CA ALA A 44 11.48 2.32 2.23
C ALA A 44 10.77 3.64 2.49
N ILE A 45 10.47 3.92 3.76
CA ILE A 45 9.95 5.21 4.22
C ILE A 45 11.13 5.96 4.84
N ILE A 46 11.47 7.11 4.25
CA ILE A 46 12.53 8.01 4.68
C ILE A 46 11.88 9.36 4.95
N LYS A 47 12.19 9.97 6.10
CA LYS A 47 11.63 11.26 6.55
C LYS A 47 12.69 12.34 6.49
#